data_AF-A0A534CM15-F1
#
_entry.id   AF-A0A534CM15-F1
#
_cell.length_a   1.000
_cell.length_b   1.000
_cell.length_c   1.000
_cell.angle_alpha   90.00
_cell.angle_beta   90.00
_cell.angle_gamma   90.00
#
_symmetry.space_group_name_H-M   'P 1'
#
loop_
_entity.id
_entity.type
_entity.pdbx_description
1 polymer ?
#
loop_
_entity_poly.entity_id
_entity_poly.type
_entity_poly.pdbx_seq_one_letter_code
_entity_poly.pdbx_strand_id
1 'polypeptide(L)'
;FYSDYDKRIVPIGGTECIAGTFVPPNTPGAIQDSNGQTCLAVTSLTSYQQLKGAKIKGAELEVSWRPIAELSIDGSFGYTKWNSPEIDNCDFNQDGKPDPGVTCFNEPVYVPKYNWNVSAAYDIALPGGAKLTPRADLYGQSEICSSVVSQLSCTDGYQLLNLRLQWTGAKGRWTAALGGTNVSNKEYFLNKFDLTPFGQNTVEGQPGRPREWYLTMSHRF
;
A
#
# COMPACT_ATOMS: atom_id res chain seq x y z
N PHE A 1 18.27 -5.05 -2.15
CA PHE A 1 18.24 -4.35 -3.45
C PHE A 1 18.38 -2.84 -3.25
N TYR A 2 18.77 -2.13 -4.32
CA TYR A 2 18.86 -0.66 -4.37
C TYR A 2 18.33 -0.19 -5.72
N SER A 3 17.56 0.91 -5.71
CA SER A 3 17.10 1.57 -6.93
C SER A 3 17.25 3.08 -6.79
N ASP A 4 17.84 3.70 -7.81
CA ASP A 4 17.91 5.15 -7.96
C ASP A 4 16.79 5.60 -8.90
N TYR A 5 15.88 6.44 -8.39
CA TYR A 5 14.62 6.76 -9.04
C TYR A 5 14.67 8.18 -9.63
N ASP A 6 15.62 8.42 -10.53
CA ASP A 6 15.84 9.72 -11.17
C ASP A 6 14.79 10.11 -12.21
N LYS A 7 13.88 9.18 -12.57
CA LYS A 7 12.77 9.38 -13.51
C LYS A 7 11.40 9.31 -12.82
N ARG A 8 11.22 10.08 -11.75
CA ARG A 8 9.93 10.33 -11.09
C ARG A 8 9.22 11.56 -11.67
N ILE A 9 8.18 11.36 -12.47
CA ILE A 9 7.32 12.44 -12.96
C ILE A 9 6.18 12.61 -11.94
N VAL A 10 6.01 13.81 -11.39
CA VAL A 10 4.89 14.11 -10.47
C VAL A 10 4.07 15.28 -11.00
N PRO A 11 2.75 15.31 -10.73
CA PRO A 11 1.94 16.49 -10.99
C PRO A 11 2.38 17.63 -10.06
N ILE A 12 2.36 18.86 -10.58
CA ILE A 12 2.54 20.07 -9.78
C ILE A 12 1.19 20.75 -9.70
N GLY A 13 0.74 21.02 -8.48
CA GLY A 13 -0.46 21.81 -8.24
C GLY A 13 -0.25 23.26 -8.68
N GLY A 14 -1.32 23.89 -9.17
CA GLY A 14 -1.29 25.29 -9.54
C GLY A 14 -2.53 25.70 -10.31
N THR A 15 -2.55 26.95 -10.70
CA THR A 15 -3.58 27.55 -11.54
C THR A 15 -2.97 28.08 -12.82
N GLU A 16 -3.75 28.02 -13.91
CA GLU A 16 -3.41 28.67 -15.18
C GLU A 16 -4.55 29.57 -15.63
N CYS A 17 -4.21 30.70 -16.25
CA CYS A 17 -5.20 31.61 -16.80
C CYS A 17 -6.05 30.94 -17.89
N ILE A 18 -7.37 31.14 -17.82
CA ILE A 18 -8.27 30.69 -18.89
C ILE A 18 -8.00 31.52 -20.14
N ALA A 19 -7.85 30.85 -21.30
CA ALA A 19 -7.60 31.54 -22.55
C ALA A 19 -8.67 32.61 -22.83
N GLY A 20 -8.24 33.84 -23.13
CA GLY A 20 -9.12 34.99 -23.39
C GLY A 20 -9.47 35.84 -22.16
N THR A 21 -8.97 35.50 -20.95
CA THR A 21 -9.22 36.28 -19.72
C THR A 21 -8.02 37.10 -19.25
N PHE A 22 -6.93 37.17 -20.03
CA PHE A 22 -5.73 37.94 -19.72
C PHE A 22 -6.02 39.44 -19.60
N VAL A 23 -5.51 40.06 -18.53
CA VAL A 23 -5.69 41.49 -18.26
C VAL A 23 -4.42 42.11 -17.65
N PRO A 24 -4.23 43.44 -17.72
CA PRO A 24 -3.16 44.11 -16.98
C PRO A 24 -3.22 43.86 -15.45
N PRO A 25 -2.07 43.83 -14.74
CA PRO A 25 -2.00 43.60 -13.28
C PRO A 25 -2.90 44.48 -12.41
N ASN A 26 -3.20 45.70 -12.87
CA ASN A 26 -3.98 46.69 -12.13
C ASN A 26 -5.49 46.64 -12.45
N THR A 27 -5.96 45.67 -13.24
CA THR A 27 -7.37 45.52 -13.55
C THR A 27 -8.14 45.07 -12.30
N PRO A 28 -9.23 45.76 -11.90
CA PRO A 28 -10.03 45.34 -10.75
C PRO A 28 -10.54 43.90 -10.88
N GLY A 29 -10.33 43.08 -9.84
CA GLY A 29 -10.71 41.67 -9.84
C GLY A 29 -9.72 40.73 -10.55
N ALA A 30 -8.59 41.25 -11.02
CA ALA A 30 -7.52 40.42 -11.57
C ALA A 30 -6.91 39.52 -10.50
N ILE A 31 -6.59 38.30 -10.90
CA ILE A 31 -5.86 37.29 -10.13
C ILE A 31 -4.60 36.88 -10.89
N GLN A 32 -3.57 36.51 -10.14
CA GLN A 32 -2.33 35.99 -10.70
C GLN A 32 -2.35 34.46 -10.63
N ASP A 33 -2.07 33.80 -11.76
CA ASP A 33 -1.95 32.35 -11.83
C ASP A 33 -0.57 31.87 -11.34
N SER A 34 -0.36 30.55 -11.29
CA SER A 34 0.91 29.97 -10.83
C SER A 34 2.11 30.23 -11.76
N ASN A 35 1.86 30.64 -13.00
CA ASN A 35 2.90 31.03 -13.95
C ASN A 35 3.21 32.54 -13.92
N GLY A 36 2.56 33.27 -13.00
CA GLY A 36 2.72 34.70 -12.84
C GLY A 36 1.90 35.53 -13.84
N GLN A 37 1.02 34.92 -14.64
CA GLN A 37 0.15 35.62 -15.57
C GLN A 37 -1.05 36.23 -14.85
N THR A 38 -1.52 37.39 -15.34
CA THR A 38 -2.67 38.09 -14.76
C THR A 38 -3.91 37.89 -15.63
N CYS A 39 -5.02 37.47 -15.01
CA CYS A 39 -6.29 37.22 -15.69
C CYS A 39 -7.51 37.42 -14.78
N LEU A 40 -8.71 37.39 -15.37
CA LEU A 40 -9.99 37.47 -14.64
C LEU A 40 -10.54 36.12 -14.19
N ALA A 41 -9.98 35.01 -14.69
CA ALA A 41 -10.39 33.67 -14.29
C ALA A 41 -9.25 32.66 -14.52
N VAL A 42 -9.13 31.71 -13.61
CA VAL A 42 -8.14 30.62 -13.65
C VAL A 42 -8.82 29.26 -13.67
N THR A 43 -8.12 28.28 -14.23
CA THR A 43 -8.44 26.86 -14.12
C THR A 43 -7.28 26.13 -13.43
N SER A 44 -7.47 24.87 -13.06
CA SER A 44 -6.39 24.03 -12.51
C SER A 44 -5.32 23.79 -13.58
N LEU A 45 -4.07 24.08 -13.25
CA LEU A 45 -2.93 23.83 -14.13
C LEU A 45 -2.65 22.32 -14.15
N THR A 46 -2.67 21.71 -15.33
CA THR A 46 -2.19 20.33 -15.52
C THR A 46 -0.74 20.37 -15.96
N SER A 47 0.18 20.42 -14.99
CA SER A 47 1.62 20.42 -15.26
C SER A 47 2.34 19.30 -14.52
N TYR A 48 3.45 18.85 -15.09
CA TYR A 48 4.29 17.78 -14.53
C TYR A 48 5.74 18.23 -14.49
N GLN A 49 6.45 17.88 -13.42
CA GLN A 49 7.90 18.01 -13.35
C GLN A 49 8.58 16.67 -13.10
N GLN A 50 9.81 16.60 -13.57
CA GLN A 50 10.72 15.50 -13.31
C GLN A 50 11.49 15.77 -12.02
N LEU A 51 11.15 15.06 -10.95
CA LEU A 51 11.87 15.10 -9.67
C LEU A 51 13.03 14.10 -9.67
N LYS A 52 14.13 14.45 -9.01
CA LYS A 52 15.38 13.68 -9.03
C LYS A 52 15.85 13.33 -7.62
N GLY A 53 16.64 12.27 -7.51
CA GLY A 53 17.31 11.91 -6.26
C GLY A 53 16.50 11.10 -5.26
N ALA A 54 15.28 10.66 -5.63
CA ALA A 54 14.53 9.69 -4.85
C ALA A 54 15.23 8.32 -4.85
N LYS A 55 15.40 7.72 -3.68
CA LYS A 55 16.17 6.47 -3.51
C LYS A 55 15.38 5.44 -2.74
N ILE A 56 15.45 4.19 -3.21
CA ILE A 56 14.89 3.04 -2.50
C ILE A 56 16.02 2.07 -2.15
N LYS A 57 16.09 1.70 -0.88
CA LYS A 57 16.94 0.63 -0.36
C LYS A 57 16.05 -0.41 0.29
N GLY A 58 16.30 -1.67 0.01
CA GLY A 58 15.53 -2.74 0.64
C GLY A 58 16.29 -4.03 0.79
N ALA A 59 15.70 -4.94 1.56
CA ALA A 59 16.17 -6.30 1.72
C ALA A 59 14.97 -7.23 1.65
N GLU A 60 15.13 -8.35 0.95
CA GLU A 60 14.11 -9.38 0.82
C GLU A 60 14.74 -10.71 1.21
N LEU A 61 14.01 -11.51 1.96
CA LEU A 61 14.37 -12.86 2.35
C LEU A 61 13.18 -13.76 2.04
N GLU A 62 13.43 -14.84 1.33
CA GLU A 62 12.47 -15.91 1.10
C GLU A 62 13.05 -17.22 1.63
N VAL A 63 12.24 -17.98 2.36
CA VAL A 63 12.63 -19.24 2.99
C VAL A 63 11.57 -20.29 2.68
N SER A 64 12.02 -21.45 2.22
CA SER A 64 11.23 -22.68 2.20
C SER A 64 12.02 -23.76 2.92
N TRP A 65 11.42 -24.36 3.94
CA TRP A 65 12.08 -25.27 4.85
C TRP A 65 11.21 -26.48 5.17
N ARG A 66 11.81 -27.66 5.09
CA ARG A 66 11.20 -28.94 5.49
C ARG A 66 12.10 -29.64 6.50
N PRO A 67 11.99 -29.31 7.81
CA PRO A 67 12.82 -29.93 8.84
C PRO A 67 12.63 -31.44 8.93
N ILE A 68 11.41 -31.91 8.64
CA ILE A 68 11.03 -33.32 8.52
C ILE A 68 10.10 -33.47 7.31
N ALA A 69 9.83 -34.70 6.89
CA ALA A 69 9.04 -34.97 5.67
C ALA A 69 7.60 -34.42 5.77
N GLU A 70 7.04 -34.40 6.98
CA GLU A 70 5.65 -34.03 7.27
C GLU A 70 5.45 -32.53 7.46
N LEU A 71 6.50 -31.78 7.85
CA LEU A 71 6.40 -30.37 8.19
C LEU A 71 6.99 -29.51 7.08
N SER A 72 6.17 -28.66 6.48
CA SER A 72 6.61 -27.59 5.58
C SER A 72 6.40 -26.23 6.23
N ILE A 73 7.45 -25.41 6.20
CA ILE A 73 7.43 -24.02 6.63
C ILE A 73 7.89 -23.17 5.45
N ASP A 74 7.09 -22.19 5.08
CA ASP A 74 7.42 -21.20 4.05
C ASP A 74 7.30 -19.81 4.66
N GLY A 75 8.11 -18.86 4.21
CA GLY A 75 7.96 -17.49 4.65
C GLY A 75 8.76 -16.53 3.80
N SER A 76 8.33 -15.28 3.82
CA SER A 76 9.06 -14.18 3.22
C SER A 76 9.05 -12.97 4.12
N PHE A 77 10.10 -12.16 4.05
CA PHE A 77 10.22 -10.90 4.76
C PHE A 77 10.78 -9.84 3.81
N GLY A 78 10.14 -8.69 3.77
CA GLY A 78 10.56 -7.51 3.02
C GLY A 78 10.81 -6.32 3.94
N TYR A 79 11.90 -5.62 3.68
CA TYR A 79 12.24 -4.32 4.25
C TYR A 79 12.43 -3.31 3.13
N THR A 80 11.76 -2.17 3.25
CA THR A 80 11.90 -1.04 2.31
C THR A 80 12.18 0.24 3.07
N LYS A 81 13.21 0.96 2.64
CA LYS A 81 13.52 2.32 3.05
C LYS A 81 13.54 3.20 1.82
N TRP A 82 12.70 4.22 1.83
CA TRP A 82 12.63 5.21 0.79
C TRP A 82 13.06 6.58 1.35
N ASN A 83 13.54 7.45 0.46
CA ASN A 83 13.99 8.79 0.79
C ASN A 83 13.88 9.65 -0.46
N SER A 84 13.46 10.90 -0.34
CA SER A 84 13.22 11.78 -1.50
C SER A 84 13.41 13.24 -1.14
N PRO A 85 14.33 13.97 -1.78
CA PRO A 85 14.71 15.33 -1.37
C PRO A 85 13.54 16.30 -1.22
N GLU A 86 12.58 16.28 -2.14
CA GLU A 86 11.39 17.13 -2.12
C GLU A 86 10.47 16.84 -0.92
N ILE A 87 10.41 15.59 -0.46
CA ILE A 87 9.55 15.19 0.67
C ILE A 87 10.32 15.41 1.98
N ASP A 88 11.61 15.11 1.99
CA ASP A 88 12.49 15.33 3.14
C ASP A 88 12.63 16.82 3.48
N ASN A 89 12.71 17.68 2.46
CA ASN A 89 12.78 19.13 2.61
C ASN A 89 11.39 19.79 2.63
N CYS A 90 10.33 19.02 2.36
CA CYS A 90 8.96 19.50 2.17
C CYS A 90 8.87 20.66 1.17
N ASP A 91 9.61 20.54 0.07
CA ASP A 91 9.79 21.54 -0.98
C ASP A 91 9.40 20.91 -2.32
N PHE A 92 8.12 20.99 -2.67
CA PHE A 92 7.59 20.44 -3.92
C PHE A 92 7.78 21.39 -5.09
N ASN A 93 7.93 22.69 -4.84
CA ASN A 93 8.13 23.71 -5.87
C ASN A 93 9.62 23.89 -6.26
N GLN A 94 10.53 23.30 -5.48
CA GLN A 94 11.99 23.31 -5.64
C GLN A 94 12.63 24.71 -5.54
N ASP A 95 12.05 25.62 -4.76
CA ASP A 95 12.57 26.97 -4.52
C ASP A 95 13.63 27.03 -3.40
N GLY A 96 13.92 25.89 -2.77
CA GLY A 96 14.88 25.74 -1.68
C GLY A 96 14.30 26.06 -0.30
N LYS A 97 12.98 26.22 -0.17
CA LYS A 97 12.29 26.46 1.09
C LYS A 97 11.13 25.47 1.27
N PRO A 98 10.83 25.07 2.51
CA PRO A 98 9.63 24.27 2.78
C PRO A 98 8.36 25.03 2.37
N ASP A 99 7.45 24.33 1.70
CA ASP A 99 6.16 24.85 1.26
C ASP A 99 5.31 25.24 2.49
N PRO A 100 4.88 26.52 2.61
CA PRO A 100 4.13 26.98 3.77
C PRO A 100 2.81 26.24 3.97
N GLY A 101 2.55 25.78 5.19
CA GLY A 101 1.30 25.10 5.55
C GLY A 101 1.22 23.63 5.11
N VAL A 102 2.29 23.09 4.53
CA VAL A 102 2.40 21.66 4.19
C VAL A 102 3.19 20.95 5.28
N THR A 103 2.70 19.80 5.74
CA THR A 103 3.44 18.92 6.67
C THR A 103 3.78 17.64 5.94
N CYS A 104 5.07 17.39 5.73
CA CYS A 104 5.54 16.21 5.00
C CYS A 104 5.94 15.08 5.93
N PHE A 105 5.70 13.85 5.47
CA PHE A 105 6.08 12.62 6.16
C PHE A 105 6.98 11.79 5.24
N ASN A 106 8.09 11.29 5.79
CA ASN A 106 9.06 10.52 5.04
C ASN A 106 8.66 9.04 4.96
N GLU A 107 7.49 8.77 4.38
CA GLU A 107 7.02 7.43 4.08
C GLU A 107 6.53 7.38 2.61
N PRO A 108 6.93 6.37 1.82
CA PRO A 108 6.48 6.23 0.45
C PRO A 108 4.98 5.88 0.38
N VAL A 109 4.30 6.45 -0.61
CA VAL A 109 2.88 6.20 -0.84
C VAL A 109 2.63 4.71 -1.16
N TYR A 110 1.71 4.10 -0.41
CA TYR A 110 1.29 2.69 -0.52
C TYR A 110 2.39 1.63 -0.33
N VAL A 111 3.55 1.98 0.23
CA VAL A 111 4.65 1.03 0.41
C VAL A 111 4.94 0.84 1.89
N PRO A 112 4.68 -0.35 2.46
CA PRO A 112 5.03 -0.62 3.85
C PRO A 112 6.54 -0.75 3.99
N LYS A 113 7.06 -0.19 5.08
CA LYS A 113 8.45 -0.35 5.49
C LYS A 113 8.82 -1.80 5.79
N TYR A 114 7.90 -2.55 6.38
CA TYR A 114 8.05 -3.97 6.64
C TYR A 114 6.83 -4.72 6.14
N ASN A 115 7.04 -5.82 5.42
CA ASN A 115 6.00 -6.80 5.10
C ASN A 115 6.56 -8.21 5.31
N TRP A 116 5.69 -9.15 5.63
CA TRP A 116 6.10 -10.53 5.82
C TRP A 116 4.93 -11.50 5.77
N ASN A 117 5.26 -12.77 5.53
CA ASN A 117 4.36 -13.89 5.76
C ASN A 117 5.14 -15.08 6.28
N VAL A 118 4.45 -15.92 7.06
CA VAL A 118 4.93 -17.21 7.51
C VAL A 118 3.77 -18.20 7.41
N SER A 119 4.02 -19.33 6.79
CA SER A 119 3.08 -20.42 6.58
C SER A 119 3.67 -21.71 7.13
N ALA A 120 2.88 -22.47 7.86
CA ALA A 120 3.26 -23.80 8.33
C ALA A 120 2.15 -24.80 8.01
N ALA A 121 2.52 -25.95 7.47
CA ALA A 121 1.62 -27.08 7.23
C ALA A 121 2.25 -28.38 7.72
N TYR A 122 1.44 -29.25 8.32
CA TYR A 122 1.89 -30.52 8.86
C TYR A 122 1.03 -31.67 8.34
N ASP A 123 1.67 -32.69 7.77
CA ASP A 123 1.02 -33.86 7.20
C ASP A 123 0.86 -34.98 8.22
N ILE A 124 -0.38 -35.22 8.66
CA ILE A 124 -0.73 -36.32 9.55
C ILE A 124 -1.22 -37.50 8.71
N ALA A 125 -0.45 -38.59 8.69
CA ALA A 125 -0.90 -39.84 8.10
C ALA A 125 -2.05 -40.44 8.94
N LEU A 126 -3.12 -40.85 8.27
CA LEU A 126 -4.28 -41.51 8.88
C LEU A 126 -4.32 -43.01 8.51
N PRO A 127 -4.99 -43.85 9.31
CA PRO A 127 -5.28 -45.22 8.94
C PRO A 127 -5.94 -45.32 7.56
N GLY A 128 -5.58 -46.35 6.79
CA GLY A 128 -6.11 -46.55 5.44
C GLY A 128 -5.45 -45.70 4.35
N GLY A 129 -4.35 -44.99 4.65
CA GLY A 129 -3.53 -44.25 3.67
C GLY A 129 -4.01 -42.83 3.38
N ALA A 130 -5.07 -42.37 4.05
CA ALA A 130 -5.50 -40.98 3.98
C ALA A 130 -4.54 -40.04 4.72
N LYS A 131 -4.69 -38.73 4.49
CA LYS A 131 -3.85 -37.70 5.10
C LYS A 131 -4.69 -36.53 5.59
N LEU A 132 -4.36 -36.00 6.75
CA LEU A 132 -4.93 -34.78 7.30
C LEU A 132 -3.83 -33.72 7.40
N THR A 133 -4.04 -32.55 6.80
CA THR A 133 -3.05 -31.48 6.71
C THR A 133 -3.64 -30.20 7.30
N PRO A 134 -3.44 -29.93 8.61
CA PRO A 134 -3.59 -28.58 9.15
C PRO A 134 -2.54 -27.64 8.54
N ARG A 135 -2.97 -26.40 8.30
CA ARG A 135 -2.14 -25.28 7.84
C ARG A 135 -2.53 -24.01 8.57
N ALA A 136 -1.52 -23.22 8.95
CA ALA A 136 -1.66 -21.87 9.45
C ALA A 136 -0.85 -20.92 8.58
N ASP A 137 -1.43 -19.79 8.20
CA ASP A 137 -0.79 -18.74 7.41
C ASP A 137 -0.94 -17.41 8.15
N LEU A 138 0.18 -16.78 8.47
CA LEU A 138 0.24 -15.48 9.11
C LEU A 138 0.85 -14.48 8.13
N TYR A 139 0.12 -13.41 7.86
CA TYR A 139 0.58 -12.28 7.06
C TYR A 139 0.66 -11.03 7.93
N GLY A 140 1.62 -10.15 7.67
CA GLY A 140 1.70 -8.85 8.32
C GLY A 140 2.36 -7.79 7.47
N GLN A 141 1.96 -6.54 7.72
CA GLN A 141 2.61 -5.36 7.18
C GLN A 141 2.63 -4.22 8.19
N SER A 142 3.59 -3.31 8.07
CA SER A 142 3.61 -2.04 8.78
C SER A 142 2.57 -1.07 8.23
N GLU A 143 2.51 0.11 8.85
CA GLU A 143 1.73 1.25 8.34
C GLU A 143 2.05 1.53 6.87
N ILE A 144 1.02 1.99 6.15
CA ILE A 144 1.13 2.58 4.82
C ILE A 144 0.34 3.88 4.80
N CYS A 145 0.75 4.81 3.94
CA CYS A 145 0.04 6.07 3.73
C CYS A 145 -0.33 6.23 2.25
N SER A 146 -1.52 6.78 1.95
CA SER A 146 -1.90 7.12 0.57
C SER A 146 -1.44 8.53 0.15
N SER A 147 -0.90 9.30 1.09
CA SER A 147 -0.39 10.65 0.90
C SER A 147 0.90 10.85 1.68
N VAL A 148 1.77 11.71 1.16
CA VAL A 148 3.03 12.14 1.80
C VAL A 148 2.87 13.43 2.61
N VAL A 149 1.69 14.07 2.53
CA VAL A 149 1.39 15.36 3.15
C VAL A 149 0.23 15.31 4.16
N SER A 150 -0.31 14.10 4.42
CA SER A 150 -1.41 13.91 5.38
C SER A 150 -1.24 12.60 6.14
N GLN A 151 -0.98 12.69 7.46
CA GLN A 151 -0.95 11.52 8.35
C GLN A 151 -2.32 10.84 8.47
N LEU A 152 -3.43 11.60 8.28
CA LEU A 152 -4.78 11.04 8.31
C LEU A 152 -5.02 10.04 7.18
N SER A 153 -4.21 10.12 6.12
CA SER A 153 -4.19 9.19 5.00
C SER A 153 -3.42 7.90 5.29
N CYS A 154 -2.93 7.70 6.53
CA CYS A 154 -2.21 6.51 6.94
C CYS A 154 -3.12 5.45 7.57
N THR A 155 -2.91 4.20 7.16
CA THR A 155 -3.52 3.02 7.78
C THR A 155 -2.50 2.27 8.60
N ASP A 156 -2.83 2.02 9.85
CA ASP A 156 -2.03 1.23 10.77
C ASP A 156 -1.60 -0.11 10.17
N GLY A 157 -0.43 -0.58 10.58
CA GLY A 157 0.00 -1.94 10.31
C GLY A 157 -0.97 -2.97 10.88
N TYR A 158 -1.09 -4.11 10.22
CA TYR A 158 -1.99 -5.17 10.62
C TYR A 158 -1.37 -6.55 10.38
N GLN A 159 -1.94 -7.55 11.06
CA GLN A 159 -1.60 -8.95 10.87
C GLN A 159 -2.89 -9.76 10.69
N LEU A 160 -2.86 -10.74 9.79
CA LEU A 160 -3.99 -11.61 9.47
C LEU A 160 -3.55 -13.06 9.63
N LEU A 161 -4.29 -13.81 10.45
CA LEU A 161 -4.14 -15.25 10.59
C LEU A 161 -5.21 -15.95 9.76
N ASN A 162 -4.79 -16.89 8.92
CA ASN A 162 -5.66 -17.80 8.19
C ASN A 162 -5.36 -19.23 8.62
N LEU A 163 -6.40 -20.05 8.68
CA LEU A 163 -6.29 -21.46 9.07
C LEU A 163 -6.98 -22.32 8.02
N ARG A 164 -6.43 -23.51 7.78
CA ARG A 164 -7.03 -24.50 6.88
C ARG A 164 -6.75 -25.90 7.38
N LEU A 165 -7.75 -26.77 7.31
CA LEU A 165 -7.63 -28.19 7.58
C LEU A 165 -8.08 -28.96 6.34
N GLN A 166 -7.16 -29.69 5.71
CA GLN A 166 -7.45 -30.51 4.53
C GLN A 166 -7.38 -31.99 4.85
N TRP A 167 -8.41 -32.74 4.47
CA TRP A 167 -8.34 -34.17 4.31
C TRP A 167 -8.04 -34.55 2.85
N THR A 168 -7.18 -35.53 2.66
CA THR A 168 -6.84 -36.11 1.36
C THR A 168 -7.06 -37.62 1.44
N GLY A 169 -7.88 -38.17 0.54
CA GLY A 169 -8.17 -39.60 0.49
C GLY A 169 -6.95 -40.43 0.07
N ALA A 170 -6.98 -41.72 0.39
CA ALA A 170 -5.81 -42.61 0.26
C ALA A 170 -5.17 -42.70 -1.12
N LYS A 171 -5.98 -42.56 -2.18
CA LYS A 171 -5.51 -42.57 -3.58
C LYS A 171 -5.30 -41.16 -4.15
N GLY A 172 -5.36 -40.11 -3.32
CA GLY A 172 -5.27 -38.71 -3.74
C GLY A 172 -6.40 -38.22 -4.65
N ARG A 173 -7.41 -39.06 -4.94
CA ARG A 173 -8.53 -38.74 -5.84
C ARG A 173 -9.56 -37.81 -5.23
N TRP A 174 -9.61 -37.71 -3.91
CA TRP A 174 -10.55 -36.86 -3.20
C TRP A 174 -9.81 -35.98 -2.22
N THR A 175 -10.20 -34.71 -2.17
CA THR A 175 -9.79 -33.79 -1.11
C THR A 175 -11.00 -33.04 -0.59
N ALA A 176 -11.07 -32.85 0.72
CA ALA A 176 -12.03 -31.96 1.37
C ALA A 176 -11.25 -31.02 2.29
N ALA A 177 -11.59 -29.74 2.33
CA ALA A 177 -10.95 -28.80 3.26
C ALA A 177 -11.92 -27.77 3.81
N LEU A 178 -11.85 -27.58 5.12
CA LEU A 178 -12.46 -26.47 5.85
C LEU A 178 -11.37 -25.43 6.08
N GLY A 179 -11.66 -24.16 5.82
CA GLY A 179 -10.72 -23.08 6.11
C GLY A 179 -11.41 -21.81 6.53
N GLY A 180 -10.62 -20.92 7.11
CA GLY A 180 -11.02 -19.59 7.53
C GLY A 180 -9.94 -18.57 7.20
N THR A 181 -10.37 -17.41 6.69
CA THR A 181 -9.49 -16.24 6.50
C THR A 181 -9.77 -15.21 7.59
N ASN A 182 -8.73 -14.48 8.02
CA ASN A 182 -8.80 -13.50 9.11
C ASN A 182 -9.50 -14.08 10.35
N VAL A 183 -9.06 -15.25 10.84
CA VAL A 183 -9.77 -16.01 11.89
C VAL A 183 -9.82 -15.27 13.24
N SER A 184 -8.86 -14.37 13.48
CA SER A 184 -8.82 -13.45 14.62
C SER A 184 -9.85 -12.32 14.52
N ASN A 185 -10.53 -12.17 13.39
CA ASN A 185 -11.48 -11.10 13.10
C ASN A 185 -10.88 -9.71 13.32
N LYS A 186 -9.65 -9.51 12.82
CA LYS A 186 -8.98 -8.21 12.86
C LYS A 186 -9.72 -7.26 11.93
N GLU A 187 -10.15 -6.12 12.48
CA GLU A 187 -10.59 -4.98 11.68
C GLU A 187 -9.36 -4.17 11.25
N TYR A 188 -9.32 -3.82 9.97
CA TYR A 188 -8.21 -3.12 9.35
C TYR A 188 -8.70 -2.37 8.10
N PHE A 189 -7.92 -1.39 7.66
CA PHE A 189 -8.16 -0.66 6.42
C PHE A 189 -7.07 -1.02 5.41
N LEU A 190 -7.46 -1.16 4.15
CA LEU A 190 -6.55 -1.35 3.02
C LEU A 190 -5.89 -0.04 2.61
N ASN A 191 -6.59 1.07 2.79
CA ASN A 191 -6.12 2.43 2.59
C ASN A 191 -7.08 3.40 3.28
N LYS A 192 -6.62 4.63 3.48
CA LYS A 192 -7.43 5.79 3.84
C LYS A 192 -7.14 6.92 2.87
N PHE A 193 -8.10 7.82 2.68
CA PHE A 193 -7.96 9.01 1.86
C PHE A 193 -8.53 10.20 2.62
N ASP A 194 -7.67 11.19 2.86
CA ASP A 194 -8.04 12.42 3.55
C ASP A 194 -8.65 13.42 2.57
N LEU A 195 -9.92 13.79 2.78
CA LEU A 195 -10.63 14.74 1.93
C LEU A 195 -10.53 16.20 2.43
N THR A 196 -9.88 16.44 3.57
CA THR A 196 -9.73 17.79 4.13
C THR A 196 -9.03 18.77 3.18
N PRO A 197 -8.03 18.37 2.36
CA PRO A 197 -7.43 19.27 1.37
C PRO A 197 -8.41 19.68 0.24
N PHE A 198 -9.51 18.94 0.08
CA PHE A 198 -10.55 19.19 -0.91
C PHE A 198 -11.78 19.90 -0.32
N GLY A 199 -11.65 20.45 0.90
CA GLY A 199 -12.72 21.20 1.57
C GLY A 199 -13.80 20.34 2.22
N GLN A 200 -13.63 19.02 2.29
CA GLN A 200 -14.54 18.12 2.99
C GLN A 200 -13.88 17.63 4.28
N ASN A 201 -14.52 17.87 5.42
CA ASN A 201 -13.94 17.52 6.72
C ASN A 201 -14.14 16.04 7.08
N THR A 202 -13.72 15.14 6.20
CA THR A 202 -13.91 13.69 6.31
C THR A 202 -12.66 12.94 5.84
N VAL A 203 -12.49 11.72 6.37
CA VAL A 203 -11.49 10.76 5.91
C VAL A 203 -12.25 9.51 5.49
N GLU A 204 -12.01 9.04 4.29
CA GLU A 204 -12.58 7.80 3.77
C GLU A 204 -11.59 6.66 3.97
N GLY A 205 -12.10 5.46 4.25
CA GLY A 205 -11.27 4.28 4.43
C GLY A 205 -11.89 3.07 3.75
N GLN A 206 -11.07 2.27 3.08
CA GLN A 206 -11.51 1.01 2.49
C GLN A 206 -11.32 -0.13 3.51
N PRO A 207 -12.40 -0.65 4.14
CA PRO A 207 -12.27 -1.72 5.11
C PRO A 207 -11.78 -3.01 4.43
N GLY A 208 -10.91 -3.73 5.13
CA GLY A 208 -10.48 -5.06 4.75
C GLY A 208 -11.57 -6.11 4.95
N ARG A 209 -11.42 -7.27 4.32
CA ARG A 209 -12.41 -8.36 4.45
C ARG A 209 -12.45 -8.87 5.90
N PRO A 210 -13.65 -9.10 6.46
CA PRO A 210 -13.81 -9.62 7.81
C PRO A 210 -13.39 -11.09 7.86
N ARG A 211 -13.59 -11.74 9.01
CA ARG A 211 -13.47 -13.19 9.10
C ARG A 211 -14.45 -13.90 8.17
N GLU A 212 -13.95 -14.86 7.40
CA GLU A 212 -14.76 -15.68 6.51
C GLU A 212 -14.39 -17.14 6.61
N TRP A 213 -15.39 -18.02 6.51
CA TRP A 213 -15.22 -19.47 6.52
C TRP A 213 -15.63 -20.07 5.18
N TYR A 214 -14.95 -21.13 4.76
CA TYR A 214 -15.23 -21.81 3.50
C TYR A 214 -15.03 -23.32 3.62
N LEU A 215 -15.77 -24.06 2.80
CA LEU A 215 -15.63 -25.50 2.59
C LEU A 215 -15.32 -25.75 1.10
N THR A 216 -14.36 -26.62 0.83
CA THR A 216 -13.99 -27.02 -0.52
C THR A 216 -13.96 -28.54 -0.62
N MET A 217 -14.42 -29.08 -1.74
CA MET A 217 -14.33 -30.50 -2.09
C MET A 217 -13.88 -30.62 -3.54
N SER A 218 -12.95 -31.54 -3.81
CA SER A 218 -12.42 -31.77 -5.15
C SER A 218 -12.26 -33.26 -5.42
N HIS A 219 -12.52 -33.64 -6.68
CA HIS A 219 -12.32 -34.98 -7.20
C HIS A 219 -11.42 -34.95 -8.44
N ARG A 220 -10.47 -35.88 -8.52
CA ARG A 220 -9.63 -36.11 -9.71
C ARG A 220 -10.03 -37.44 -10.36
N PHE A 221 -10.35 -37.38 -11.65
CA PHE A 221 -10.73 -38.51 -12.50
C PHE A 221 -9.50 -39.27 -13.01
#